data_AF-A0A9J6CK62-F1
#
_entry.id   AF-A0A9J6CK62-F1
#
_cell.length_a   1.000
_cell.length_b   1.000
_cell.length_c   1.000
_cell.angle_alpha   90.00
_cell.angle_beta   90.00
_cell.angle_gamma   90.00
#
_symmetry.space_group_name_H-M   'P 1'
#
loop_
_entity.id
_entity.type
_entity.pdbx_description
1 polymer ?
#
loop_
_entity_poly.entity_id
_entity_poly.type
_entity_poly.pdbx_seq_one_letter_code
_entity_poly.pdbx_strand_id
1 'polypeptide(L)'
;MTDCSNLCQGKQIRKASCVEMNSKVVVLDSYCRSSAKPFDDYRECNVDCRLGWEIFKSECSVNCGDGNRTIKIECVQRYERNDQQSKIVDKHHCPHRMRQ
;
A
#
# COMPACT_ATOMS: atom_id res chain seq x y z
N MET A 1 8.31 14.44 -3.61
CA MET A 1 7.44 13.64 -2.73
C MET A 1 8.01 12.24 -2.69
N THR A 2 7.92 11.55 -1.55
CA THR A 2 8.34 10.14 -1.44
C THR A 2 7.44 9.25 -2.29
N ASP A 3 7.87 8.01 -2.51
CA ASP A 3 6.98 6.95 -2.95
C ASP A 3 5.82 6.76 -1.97
N CYS A 4 4.73 6.19 -2.48
CA CYS A 4 3.55 5.93 -1.67
C CYS A 4 3.88 4.88 -0.60
N SER A 5 3.58 5.19 0.66
CA SER A 5 3.93 4.33 1.79
C SER A 5 3.27 2.94 1.75
N ASN A 6 2.14 2.81 1.04
CA ASN A 6 1.36 1.56 0.95
C ASN A 6 0.83 1.37 -0.48
N LEU A 7 0.58 0.11 -0.86
CA LEU A 7 -0.05 -0.21 -2.15
C LEU A 7 -1.47 0.36 -2.28
N CYS A 8 -2.19 0.50 -1.16
CA CYS A 8 -3.49 1.15 -1.07
C CYS A 8 -3.55 2.01 0.19
N GLN A 9 -4.32 3.10 0.15
CA GLN A 9 -4.54 4.00 1.30
C GLN A 9 -3.21 4.46 1.93
N GLY A 10 -2.25 4.80 1.08
CA GLY A 10 -0.93 5.23 1.49
C GLY A 10 -0.81 6.74 1.62
N LYS A 11 0.37 7.19 2.04
CA LYS A 11 0.73 8.61 2.08
C LYS A 11 2.05 8.84 1.35
N GLN A 12 2.16 9.96 0.66
CA GLN A 12 3.42 10.49 0.11
C GLN A 12 3.80 11.74 0.89
N ILE A 13 5.04 11.78 1.36
CA ILE A 13 5.55 12.88 2.19
C ILE A 13 6.37 13.82 1.32
N ARG A 14 6.17 15.13 1.47
CA ARG A 14 7.00 16.16 0.87
C ARG A 14 7.95 16.71 1.93
N LYS A 15 9.14 16.13 1.98
CA LYS A 15 10.22 16.62 2.85
C LYS A 15 10.73 17.97 2.36
N ALA A 16 10.87 18.91 3.28
CA ALA A 16 11.59 20.16 3.03
C ALA A 16 13.10 19.88 3.01
N SER A 17 13.80 20.48 2.04
CA SER A 17 15.26 20.43 1.94
C SER A 17 15.83 21.82 2.19
N CYS A 18 16.94 21.89 2.92
CA CYS A 18 17.70 23.12 3.07
C CYS A 18 18.37 23.50 1.74
N VAL A 19 18.21 24.75 1.30
CA VAL A 19 18.78 25.24 0.04
C VAL A 19 19.56 26.53 0.27
N GLU A 20 20.74 26.63 -0.33
CA GLU A 20 21.51 27.87 -0.32
C GLU A 20 20.82 28.91 -1.22
N MET A 21 20.64 30.14 -0.71
CA MET A 21 19.80 31.14 -1.38
C MET A 21 20.32 31.59 -2.74
N ASN A 22 21.64 31.67 -2.91
CA ASN A 22 22.30 32.20 -4.10
C ASN A 22 22.44 31.13 -5.20
N SER A 23 23.06 30.00 -4.88
CA SER A 23 23.29 28.93 -5.85
C SER A 23 22.08 28.02 -6.07
N LYS A 24 21.06 28.09 -5.20
CA LYS A 24 19.90 27.17 -5.16
C LYS A 24 20.30 25.69 -4.95
N VAL A 25 21.52 25.44 -4.50
CA VAL A 25 22.01 24.09 -4.21
C VAL A 25 21.40 23.59 -2.90
N VAL A 26 20.99 22.32 -2.91
CA VAL A 26 20.55 21.63 -1.69
C VAL A 26 21.76 21.37 -0.80
N VAL A 27 21.68 21.80 0.45
CA VAL A 27 22.73 21.64 1.47
C VAL A 27 22.22 20.78 2.62
N LEU A 28 23.10 20.43 3.56
CA LEU A 28 22.70 19.67 4.75
C LEU A 28 21.70 20.46 5.60
N ASP A 29 20.75 19.76 6.21
CA ASP A 29 19.75 20.36 7.11
C ASP A 29 20.39 21.14 8.27
N SER A 30 21.62 20.80 8.66
CA SER A 30 22.38 21.50 9.71
C SER A 30 22.73 22.96 9.37
N TYR A 31 22.73 23.34 8.09
CA TYR A 31 22.92 24.74 7.67
C TYR A 31 21.64 25.58 7.81
N CYS A 32 20.49 24.93 7.99
CA CYS A 32 19.22 25.58 8.26
C CYS A 32 18.88 25.49 9.76
N ARG A 33 18.16 26.49 10.28
CA ARG A 33 17.61 26.42 11.65
C ARG A 33 16.44 25.45 11.68
N SER A 34 16.49 24.42 12.52
CA SER A 34 15.40 23.44 12.64
C SER A 34 14.05 24.06 13.01
N SER A 35 14.04 25.15 13.78
CA SER A 35 12.81 25.89 14.14
C SER A 35 12.15 26.60 12.96
N ALA A 36 12.88 26.84 11.87
CA ALA A 36 12.37 27.45 10.64
C ALA A 36 12.00 26.40 9.59
N LYS A 37 12.20 25.09 9.86
CA LYS A 37 11.83 24.02 8.94
C LYS A 37 10.30 23.94 8.88
N PRO A 38 9.69 24.06 7.69
CA PRO A 38 8.25 23.83 7.54
C PRO A 38 7.88 22.42 7.99
N PHE A 39 6.66 22.26 8.49
CA PHE A 39 6.14 20.93 8.76
C PHE A 39 6.12 20.08 7.48
N ASP A 40 6.40 18.79 7.64
CA ASP A 40 6.31 17.85 6.54
C ASP A 40 4.85 17.77 6.08
N ASP A 41 4.64 18.16 4.83
CA ASP A 41 3.33 18.05 4.19
C ASP A 41 3.16 16.64 3.62
N TYR A 42 1.92 16.14 3.61
CA TYR A 42 1.61 14.86 3.03
C TYR A 42 0.36 14.92 2.17
N ARG A 43 0.34 14.07 1.15
CA ARG A 43 -0.88 13.77 0.40
C ARG A 43 -1.19 12.29 0.48
N GLU A 44 -2.48 11.97 0.42
CA GLU A 44 -2.91 10.59 0.23
C GLU A 44 -2.57 10.10 -1.18
N CYS A 45 -2.31 8.81 -1.30
CA CYS A 45 -1.99 8.14 -2.55
C CYS A 45 -2.62 6.75 -2.59
N ASN A 46 -2.89 6.25 -3.79
CA ASN A 46 -3.53 4.95 -4.01
C ASN A 46 -4.85 4.80 -3.22
N VAL A 47 -5.68 5.85 -3.24
CA VAL A 47 -6.94 5.90 -2.48
C VAL A 47 -8.04 5.06 -3.13
N ASP A 48 -8.01 4.88 -4.45
CA ASP A 48 -8.99 4.11 -5.22
C ASP A 48 -8.83 2.57 -5.09
N CYS A 49 -8.22 2.08 -4.00
CA CYS A 49 -8.04 0.64 -3.82
C CYS A 49 -8.05 0.17 -2.36
N ARG A 50 -8.29 -1.14 -2.20
CA ARG A 50 -8.33 -1.83 -0.90
C ARG A 50 -7.53 -3.11 -0.95
N LEU A 51 -6.89 -3.44 0.17
CA LEU A 51 -6.18 -4.69 0.39
C LEU A 51 -7.01 -5.60 1.29
N GLY A 52 -7.06 -6.89 0.96
CA GLY A 52 -7.77 -7.85 1.77
C GLY A 52 -7.44 -9.29 1.40
N TRP A 53 -7.80 -10.20 2.29
CA TRP A 53 -7.70 -11.63 2.03
C TRP A 53 -8.83 -12.09 1.12
N GLU A 54 -8.51 -12.98 0.18
CA GLU A 54 -9.49 -13.63 -0.67
C GLU A 54 -9.31 -15.15 -0.63
N ILE A 55 -10.43 -15.87 -0.57
CA ILE A 55 -10.47 -17.31 -0.48
C ILE A 55 -10.83 -17.89 -1.85
N PHE A 56 -9.87 -18.53 -2.48
CA PHE A 56 -10.08 -19.26 -3.72
C PHE A 56 -10.34 -20.73 -3.42
N LYS A 57 -11.47 -21.25 -3.88
CA LYS A 57 -11.87 -22.64 -3.68
C LYS A 57 -11.79 -23.36 -5.01
N SER A 58 -11.13 -24.52 -5.03
CA SER A 58 -11.25 -25.42 -6.18
C SER A 58 -12.64 -26.06 -6.21
N GLU A 59 -12.97 -26.63 -7.36
CA GLU A 59 -14.06 -27.60 -7.48
C GLU A 59 -13.84 -28.78 -6.51
N CYS A 60 -14.94 -29.43 -6.15
CA CYS A 60 -14.90 -30.68 -5.40
C CYS A 60 -14.30 -31.80 -6.26
N SER A 61 -13.51 -32.68 -5.64
CA SER A 61 -12.91 -33.84 -6.32
C SER A 61 -13.94 -34.85 -6.85
N VAL A 62 -15.15 -34.84 -6.27
CA VAL A 62 -16.28 -35.71 -6.65
C VAL A 62 -17.59 -34.92 -6.53
N ASN A 63 -18.61 -35.34 -7.28
CA ASN A 63 -19.94 -34.74 -7.25
C ASN A 63 -20.85 -35.31 -6.15
N CYS A 64 -20.56 -36.49 -5.62
CA CYS A 64 -21.26 -37.12 -4.49
C CYS A 64 -20.33 -38.07 -3.71
N GLY A 65 -20.64 -38.34 -2.45
CA GLY A 65 -19.78 -39.11 -1.55
C GLY A 65 -18.64 -38.30 -0.93
N ASP A 66 -17.64 -38.98 -0.38
CA ASP A 66 -16.52 -38.34 0.31
C ASP A 66 -15.49 -37.79 -0.69
N GLY A 67 -15.34 -36.47 -0.69
CA GLY A 67 -14.42 -35.75 -1.56
C GLY A 67 -13.60 -34.71 -0.81
N ASN A 68 -12.60 -34.16 -1.50
CA ASN A 68 -11.81 -33.04 -1.02
C ASN A 68 -11.91 -31.86 -1.99
N ARG A 69 -11.53 -30.68 -1.50
CA ARG A 69 -11.27 -29.50 -2.33
C ARG A 69 -10.12 -28.73 -1.74
N THR A 70 -9.39 -28.02 -2.59
CA THR A 70 -8.30 -27.15 -2.17
C THR A 70 -8.84 -25.76 -1.88
N ILE A 71 -8.39 -25.17 -0.77
CA ILE A 71 -8.65 -23.77 -0.43
C ILE A 71 -7.31 -23.04 -0.44
N LYS A 72 -7.22 -21.95 -1.20
CA LYS A 72 -6.08 -21.03 -1.19
C LYS A 72 -6.52 -19.70 -0.60
N ILE A 73 -5.67 -19.09 0.19
CA ILE A 73 -5.93 -17.77 0.76
C ILE A 73 -4.82 -16.84 0.33
N GLU A 74 -5.17 -15.84 -0.46
CA GLU A 74 -4.22 -14.91 -1.07
C GLU A 74 -4.52 -13.49 -0.63
N CYS A 75 -3.47 -12.67 -0.52
CA CYS A 75 -3.63 -11.24 -0.34
C CYS A 75 -3.92 -10.60 -1.69
N VAL A 76 -5.01 -9.85 -1.79
CA VAL A 76 -5.42 -9.22 -3.04
C VAL A 76 -5.57 -7.71 -2.91
N GLN A 77 -5.21 -7.00 -3.98
CA GLN A 77 -5.51 -5.60 -4.21
C GLN A 77 -6.74 -5.50 -5.10
N ARG A 78 -7.76 -4.76 -4.66
CA ARG A 78 -9.00 -4.48 -5.41
C ARG A 78 -9.15 -2.99 -5.66
N TYR A 79 -9.53 -2.61 -6.88
CA TYR A 79 -9.76 -1.21 -7.25
C TYR A 79 -11.26 -0.90 -7.26
N GLU A 80 -11.65 0.26 -6.72
CA GLU A 80 -13.08 0.61 -6.58
C GLU A 80 -13.82 0.69 -7.91
N ARG A 81 -13.11 1.06 -8.98
CA ARG A 81 -13.68 1.18 -10.33
C ARG A 81 -13.71 -0.14 -11.12
N ASN A 82 -13.06 -1.20 -10.63
CA ASN A 82 -12.98 -2.47 -11.34
C ASN A 82 -12.74 -3.65 -10.38
N ASP A 83 -13.75 -4.03 -9.61
CA ASP A 83 -13.65 -5.09 -8.60
C ASP A 83 -13.38 -6.48 -9.22
N GLN A 84 -13.64 -6.64 -10.51
CA GLN A 84 -13.34 -7.86 -11.28
C GLN A 84 -11.83 -8.02 -11.59
N GLN A 85 -11.02 -6.96 -11.39
CA GLN A 85 -9.58 -7.00 -11.60
C GLN A 85 -8.83 -7.00 -10.25
N SER A 86 -9.09 -8.03 -9.44
CA SER A 86 -8.31 -8.31 -8.24
C SER A 86 -6.90 -8.78 -8.62
N LYS A 87 -5.87 -8.13 -8.07
CA LYS A 87 -4.47 -8.55 -8.27
C LYS A 87 -3.95 -9.22 -7.00
N ILE A 88 -3.41 -10.44 -7.13
CA ILE A 88 -2.69 -11.11 -6.04
C ILE A 88 -1.40 -10.34 -5.76
N VAL A 89 -1.17 -10.00 -4.50
CA VAL A 89 0.01 -9.27 -4.02
C VAL A 89 0.64 -10.02 -2.85
N ASP A 90 1.83 -9.59 -2.44
CA ASP A 90 2.52 -10.22 -1.33
C ASP A 90 1.73 -10.12 -0.01
N LYS A 91 1.75 -11.21 0.77
CA LYS A 91 1.03 -11.37 2.04
C LYS A 91 1.29 -10.26 3.06
N HIS A 92 2.48 -9.63 3.05
CA HIS A 92 2.84 -8.59 4.02
C HIS A 92 2.02 -7.30 3.84
N HIS A 93 1.36 -7.13 2.69
CA HIS A 93 0.47 -5.99 2.45
C HIS A 93 -0.92 -6.16 3.08
N CYS A 94 -1.33 -7.39 3.39
CA CYS A 94 -2.60 -7.64 4.05
C CYS A 94 -2.45 -7.69 5.58
N PRO A 95 -3.52 -7.39 6.33
CA PRO A 95 -3.50 -7.51 7.79
C PRO A 95 -3.15 -8.93 8.24
N HIS A 96 -2.33 -9.07 9.29
CA HIS A 96 -1.94 -10.39 9.83
C HIS A 96 -3.11 -11.27 10.27
N ARG A 97 -4.27 -10.67 10.58
CA ARG A 97 -5.49 -11.40 10.93
C ARG A 97 -6.50 -11.28 9.81
N MET A 98 -6.98 -12.43 9.34
CA MET A 98 -8.21 -12.48 8.55
C MET A 98 -9.34 -12.03 9.46
N ARG A 99 -10.14 -11.05 9.02
CA ARG A 99 -11.37 -10.69 9.72
C ARG A 99 -12.26 -11.94 9.72
N GLN A 100 -12.51 -12.48 10.92
CA GLN A 100 -13.47 -13.55 11.16
C GLN A 100 -14.89 -12.99 11.09
#